data_AF-A0A7S0MIJ7-F1
#
_entry.id   AF-A0A7S0MIJ7-F1
#
_cell.length_a   1.000
_cell.length_b   1.000
_cell.length_c   1.000
_cell.angle_alpha   90.00
_cell.angle_beta   90.00
_cell.angle_gamma   90.00
#
_symmetry.space_group_name_H-M   'P 1'
#
loop_
_entity.id
_entity.type
_entity.pdbx_description
1 polymer ?
#
loop_
_entity_poly.entity_id
_entity_poly.type
_entity_poly.pdbx_seq_one_letter_code
_entity_poly.pdbx_strand_id
1 'polypeptide(L)'
;MGFEEFMDCMKELHRLHASRVSDNDKAVDDAAVIIQRRVRGIKARIVARRERHEKEYENLKKKTEIHEEEVSQIVKLQALSRARKERIKVQQTRQFREAIQSQPLNQDSHKDGWWRGPAIKGRVRKAGDLCMIQEKLKCLFICVQDAFVWFDNDGNERITNVELERGFQKLGLHRCNMKKICCLVAADGVVDVLEFMRTFSWHDVQNVEKAVYEAKLQKKLIISRAMDRMAVLQQSSKEDAHKLQETFSREDHVKMFSDSIHVYKEEFHAP
;
A
#
# COMPACT_ATOMS: atom_id res chain seq x y z
N MET A 1 -8.09 -28.21 -18.37
CA MET A 1 -8.73 -28.83 -19.54
C MET A 1 -10.23 -28.80 -19.33
N GLY A 2 -10.95 -28.04 -20.15
CA GLY A 2 -12.41 -27.95 -20.12
C GLY A 2 -13.09 -29.23 -20.62
N PHE A 3 -14.39 -29.40 -20.35
CA PHE A 3 -15.16 -30.55 -20.84
C PHE A 3 -15.19 -30.63 -22.38
N GLU A 4 -15.23 -29.48 -23.05
CA GLU A 4 -15.19 -29.39 -24.52
C GLU A 4 -13.84 -29.83 -25.09
N GLU A 5 -12.72 -29.35 -24.52
CA GLU A 5 -11.37 -29.76 -24.92
C GLU A 5 -11.14 -31.26 -24.76
N PHE A 6 -11.70 -31.86 -23.70
CA PHE A 6 -11.65 -33.32 -23.51
C PHE A 6 -12.46 -34.07 -24.57
N MET A 7 -13.66 -33.59 -24.89
CA MET A 7 -14.52 -34.23 -25.90
C MET A 7 -13.90 -34.14 -27.30
N ASP A 8 -13.24 -33.03 -27.63
CA ASP A 8 -12.58 -32.87 -28.92
C ASP A 8 -11.31 -33.72 -29.03
N CYS A 9 -10.56 -33.87 -27.93
CA CYS A 9 -9.45 -34.83 -27.88
C CYS A 9 -9.93 -36.28 -28.09
N MET A 10 -11.06 -36.66 -27.47
CA MET A 10 -11.64 -38.00 -27.65
C MET A 10 -12.18 -38.24 -29.07
N LYS A 11 -12.76 -37.23 -29.72
CA LYS A 11 -13.17 -37.32 -31.14
C LYS A 11 -11.97 -37.49 -32.06
N GLU A 12 -10.90 -36.73 -31.82
CA GLU A 12 -9.69 -36.82 -32.64
C GLU A 12 -8.98 -38.16 -32.46
N LEU A 13 -8.94 -38.69 -31.22
CA LEU A 13 -8.45 -40.03 -30.95
C LEU A 13 -9.26 -41.11 -31.68
N HIS A 14 -10.59 -40.96 -31.72
CA HIS A 14 -11.47 -41.88 -32.45
C HIS A 14 -11.25 -41.80 -33.97
N ARG A 15 -11.07 -40.60 -34.51
CA ARG A 15 -10.75 -40.36 -35.93
C ARG A 15 -9.43 -41.00 -36.34
N LEU A 16 -8.39 -40.84 -35.52
CA LEU A 16 -7.05 -41.42 -35.74
C LEU A 16 -7.03 -42.95 -35.62
N HIS A 17 -7.94 -43.53 -34.82
CA HIS A 17 -8.10 -44.98 -34.73
C HIS A 17 -8.87 -45.54 -35.93
N ALA A 18 -9.93 -44.88 -36.35
CA ALA A 18 -10.74 -45.29 -37.50
C ALA A 18 -9.95 -45.28 -38.82
N SER A 19 -8.98 -44.36 -38.97
CA SER A 19 -8.12 -44.31 -40.17
C SER A 19 -7.03 -45.38 -40.22
N ARG A 20 -6.77 -46.10 -39.12
CA ARG A 20 -5.70 -47.11 -39.01
C ARG A 20 -6.16 -48.56 -39.10
N VAL A 21 -7.46 -48.83 -39.12
CA VAL A 21 -8.00 -50.20 -39.02
C VAL A 21 -8.92 -50.47 -40.20
N SER A 22 -8.38 -50.99 -41.31
CA SER A 22 -9.21 -51.68 -42.32
C SER A 22 -9.23 -53.20 -42.13
N ASP A 23 -8.43 -53.77 -41.21
CA ASP A 23 -8.23 -55.24 -41.16
C ASP A 23 -8.47 -55.86 -39.76
N ASN A 24 -9.09 -55.16 -38.80
CA ASN A 24 -9.29 -55.75 -37.46
C ASN A 24 -10.52 -55.21 -36.70
N ASP A 25 -11.71 -55.40 -37.27
CA ASP A 25 -13.00 -54.93 -36.75
C ASP A 25 -13.26 -55.31 -35.28
N LYS A 26 -12.80 -56.50 -34.85
CA LYS A 26 -12.98 -56.97 -33.46
C LYS A 26 -12.24 -56.09 -32.44
N ALA A 27 -11.07 -55.56 -32.79
CA ALA A 27 -10.29 -54.70 -31.91
C ALA A 27 -10.94 -53.32 -31.74
N VAL A 28 -11.66 -52.84 -32.77
CA VAL A 28 -12.42 -51.58 -32.73
C VAL A 28 -13.63 -51.73 -31.82
N ASP A 29 -14.35 -52.83 -31.91
CA ASP A 29 -15.49 -53.12 -31.03
C ASP A 29 -15.07 -53.24 -29.55
N ASP A 30 -13.98 -53.96 -29.27
CA ASP A 30 -13.44 -54.09 -27.91
C ASP A 30 -13.00 -52.71 -27.35
N ALA A 31 -12.35 -51.88 -28.16
CA ALA A 31 -11.98 -50.52 -27.78
C ALA A 31 -13.20 -49.63 -27.52
N ALA A 32 -14.24 -49.71 -28.36
CA ALA A 32 -15.49 -48.98 -28.19
C ALA A 32 -16.19 -49.36 -26.86
N VAL A 33 -16.23 -50.64 -26.52
CA VAL A 33 -16.79 -51.13 -25.24
C VAL A 33 -16.01 -50.57 -24.04
N ILE A 34 -14.67 -50.57 -24.10
CA ILE A 34 -13.80 -50.02 -23.04
C ILE A 34 -14.04 -48.51 -22.86
N ILE A 35 -14.12 -47.76 -23.96
CA ILE A 35 -14.39 -46.32 -23.94
C ILE A 35 -15.77 -46.05 -23.34
N GLN A 36 -16.81 -46.77 -23.76
CA GLN A 36 -18.16 -46.62 -23.22
C GLN A 36 -18.21 -46.91 -21.71
N ARG A 37 -17.54 -47.97 -21.23
CA ARG A 37 -17.43 -48.27 -19.80
C ARG A 37 -16.75 -47.13 -19.03
N ARG A 38 -15.66 -46.58 -19.56
CA ARG A 38 -14.97 -45.43 -18.94
C ARG A 38 -15.85 -44.19 -18.90
N VAL A 39 -16.54 -43.86 -19.99
CA VAL A 39 -17.46 -42.71 -20.06
C VAL A 39 -18.60 -42.85 -19.05
N ARG A 40 -19.22 -44.04 -18.94
CA ARG A 40 -20.24 -44.31 -17.91
C ARG A 40 -19.70 -44.14 -16.50
N GLY A 41 -18.49 -44.65 -16.23
CA GLY A 41 -17.81 -44.49 -14.93
C GLY A 41 -17.49 -43.02 -14.60
N ILE A 42 -17.08 -42.22 -15.59
CA ILE A 42 -16.85 -40.78 -15.41
C ILE A 42 -18.16 -40.06 -15.10
N LYS A 43 -19.23 -40.33 -15.87
CA LYS A 43 -20.56 -39.74 -15.63
C LYS A 43 -21.07 -40.06 -14.22
N ALA A 44 -20.96 -41.32 -13.78
CA ALA A 44 -21.35 -41.72 -12.43
C ALA A 44 -20.58 -40.95 -11.34
N ARG A 45 -19.26 -40.75 -11.52
CA ARG A 45 -18.45 -39.97 -10.57
C ARG A 45 -18.83 -38.48 -10.54
N ILE A 46 -19.20 -37.90 -11.67
CA ILE A 46 -19.68 -36.52 -11.74
C ILE A 46 -21.00 -36.38 -10.99
N VAL A 47 -21.95 -37.29 -11.21
CA VAL A 47 -23.24 -37.31 -10.50
C VAL A 47 -23.03 -37.46 -9.00
N ALA A 48 -22.26 -38.46 -8.57
CA ALA A 48 -21.96 -38.67 -7.14
C ALA A 48 -21.20 -37.50 -6.50
N ARG A 49 -20.40 -36.75 -7.26
CA ARG A 49 -19.77 -35.52 -6.77
C ARG A 49 -20.80 -34.40 -6.60
N ARG A 50 -21.74 -34.23 -7.54
CA ARG A 50 -22.84 -33.24 -7.43
C ARG A 50 -23.71 -33.53 -6.22
N GLU A 51 -24.15 -34.78 -6.04
CA GLU A 51 -24.98 -35.18 -4.89
C GLU A 51 -24.27 -34.94 -3.53
N ARG A 52 -22.95 -35.14 -3.46
CA ARG A 52 -22.18 -34.81 -2.26
C ARG A 52 -22.15 -33.31 -1.97
N HIS A 53 -21.91 -32.49 -2.99
CA HIS A 53 -21.93 -31.04 -2.83
C HIS A 53 -23.32 -30.51 -2.47
N GLU A 54 -24.39 -31.09 -3.02
CA GLU A 54 -25.76 -30.72 -2.67
C GLU A 54 -26.09 -31.06 -1.21
N LYS A 55 -25.68 -32.24 -0.73
CA LYS A 55 -25.80 -32.60 0.70
C LYS A 55 -24.95 -31.69 1.60
N GLU A 56 -23.74 -31.35 1.19
CA GLU A 56 -22.90 -30.38 1.90
C GLU A 56 -23.55 -29.00 1.96
N TYR A 57 -24.16 -28.55 0.87
CA TYR A 57 -24.88 -27.28 0.79
C TYR A 57 -26.10 -27.26 1.71
N GLU A 58 -26.92 -28.31 1.71
CA GLU A 58 -28.07 -28.41 2.64
C GLU A 58 -27.63 -28.50 4.11
N ASN A 59 -26.53 -29.19 4.40
CA ASN A 59 -25.94 -29.21 5.74
C ASN A 59 -25.38 -27.84 6.14
N LEU A 60 -24.76 -27.12 5.20
CA LEU A 60 -24.30 -25.75 5.42
C LEU A 60 -25.50 -24.83 5.64
N LYS A 61 -26.56 -24.96 4.86
CA LYS A 61 -27.81 -24.18 4.99
C LYS A 61 -28.43 -24.36 6.38
N LYS A 62 -28.53 -25.59 6.86
CA LYS A 62 -28.98 -25.93 8.23
C LYS A 62 -28.02 -25.42 9.32
N LYS A 63 -26.72 -25.35 9.03
CA LYS A 63 -25.73 -24.75 9.95
C LYS A 63 -25.75 -23.23 9.92
N THR A 64 -26.12 -22.61 8.79
CA THR A 64 -26.23 -21.15 8.62
C THR A 64 -27.60 -20.61 9.03
N GLU A 65 -28.58 -21.48 9.29
CA GLU A 65 -29.60 -21.24 10.33
C GLU A 65 -28.93 -21.24 11.72
N ILE A 66 -27.80 -20.54 11.85
CA ILE A 66 -27.46 -19.85 13.09
C ILE A 66 -28.67 -18.96 13.31
N HIS A 67 -29.41 -19.23 14.39
CA HIS A 67 -30.63 -18.50 14.72
C HIS A 67 -30.37 -17.02 14.47
N GLU A 68 -31.19 -16.34 13.66
CA GLU A 68 -31.08 -14.89 13.47
C GLU A 68 -31.00 -14.15 14.82
N GLU A 69 -31.59 -14.77 15.85
CA GLU A 69 -31.47 -14.40 17.25
C GLU A 69 -30.04 -14.46 17.82
N GLU A 70 -29.25 -15.50 17.55
CA GLU A 70 -27.84 -15.60 17.95
C GLU A 70 -26.97 -14.58 17.21
N VAL A 71 -27.19 -14.38 15.90
CA VAL A 71 -26.48 -13.34 15.14
C VAL A 71 -26.84 -11.96 15.68
N SER A 72 -28.11 -11.71 15.98
CA SER A 72 -28.60 -10.48 16.61
C SER A 72 -27.98 -10.27 18.00
N GLN A 73 -27.87 -11.33 18.82
CA GLN A 73 -27.21 -11.27 20.12
C GLN A 73 -25.71 -10.97 20.00
N ILE A 74 -25.00 -11.59 19.05
CA ILE A 74 -23.58 -11.32 18.79
C ILE A 74 -23.39 -9.86 18.38
N VAL A 75 -24.22 -9.34 17.47
CA VAL A 75 -24.16 -7.93 17.04
C VAL A 75 -24.42 -6.99 18.22
N LYS A 76 -25.43 -7.28 19.07
CA LYS A 76 -25.71 -6.51 20.30
C LYS A 76 -24.52 -6.52 21.26
N LEU A 77 -23.90 -7.67 21.50
CA LEU A 77 -22.72 -7.80 22.36
C LEU A 77 -21.52 -7.03 21.82
N GLN A 78 -21.28 -7.08 20.50
CA GLN A 78 -20.22 -6.30 19.86
C GLN A 78 -20.47 -4.79 19.98
N ALA A 79 -21.72 -4.33 19.79
CA ALA A 79 -22.08 -2.94 19.97
C ALA A 79 -21.86 -2.46 21.42
N LEU A 80 -22.27 -3.27 22.41
CA LEU A 80 -22.04 -3.00 23.83
C LEU A 80 -20.54 -2.95 24.17
N SER A 81 -19.75 -3.86 23.62
CA SER A 81 -18.29 -3.89 23.81
C SER A 81 -17.63 -2.63 23.23
N ARG A 82 -18.02 -2.19 22.04
CA ARG A 82 -17.55 -0.93 21.42
C ARG A 82 -17.94 0.28 22.27
N ALA A 83 -19.19 0.35 22.73
CA ALA A 83 -19.65 1.42 23.60
C ALA A 83 -18.89 1.48 24.94
N ARG A 84 -18.57 0.34 25.54
CA ARG A 84 -17.76 0.26 26.77
C ARG A 84 -16.33 0.76 26.54
N LYS A 85 -15.68 0.35 25.44
CA LYS A 85 -14.34 0.84 25.08
C LYS A 85 -14.32 2.35 24.89
N GLU A 86 -15.33 2.90 24.22
CA GLU A 86 -15.43 4.35 24.00
C GLU A 86 -15.64 5.11 25.31
N ARG A 87 -16.49 4.59 26.22
CA ARG A 87 -16.67 5.18 27.56
C ARG A 87 -15.37 5.19 28.36
N ILE A 88 -14.61 4.10 28.35
CA ILE A 88 -13.30 4.02 29.04
C ILE A 88 -12.34 5.06 28.46
N LYS A 89 -12.28 5.17 27.12
CA LYS A 89 -11.42 6.15 26.45
C LYS A 89 -11.81 7.58 26.79
N VAL A 90 -13.10 7.91 26.80
CA VAL A 90 -13.61 9.22 27.20
C VAL A 90 -13.29 9.51 28.66
N GLN A 91 -13.45 8.52 29.55
CA GLN A 91 -13.12 8.65 30.98
C GLN A 91 -11.62 8.89 31.20
N GLN A 92 -10.75 8.12 30.53
CA GLN A 92 -9.30 8.31 30.58
C GLN A 92 -8.90 9.69 30.05
N THR A 93 -9.49 10.11 28.92
CA THR A 93 -9.24 11.44 28.34
C THR A 93 -9.68 12.55 29.30
N ARG A 94 -10.82 12.38 29.97
CA ARG A 94 -11.33 13.33 30.98
C ARG A 94 -10.41 13.39 32.20
N GLN A 95 -10.04 12.25 32.78
CA GLN A 95 -9.12 12.18 33.92
C GLN A 95 -7.77 12.82 33.58
N PHE A 96 -7.24 12.57 32.38
CA PHE A 96 -6.00 13.19 31.93
C PHE A 96 -6.13 14.71 31.77
N ARG A 97 -7.24 15.19 31.20
CA ARG A 97 -7.53 16.63 31.09
C ARG A 97 -7.65 17.30 32.46
N GLU A 98 -8.35 16.66 33.39
CA GLU A 98 -8.48 17.10 34.78
C GLU A 98 -7.13 17.10 35.50
N ALA A 99 -6.24 16.13 35.23
CA ALA A 99 -4.88 16.12 35.76
C ALA A 99 -4.02 17.28 35.22
N ILE A 100 -4.15 17.61 33.92
CA ILE A 100 -3.47 18.76 33.33
C ILE A 100 -4.00 20.08 33.91
N GLN A 101 -5.31 20.18 34.13
CA GLN A 101 -5.94 21.40 34.66
C GLN A 101 -5.74 21.57 36.17
N SER A 102 -5.65 20.47 36.92
CA SER A 102 -5.46 20.48 38.37
C SER A 102 -4.00 20.59 38.78
N GLN A 103 -3.04 20.47 37.85
CA GLN A 103 -1.69 20.94 38.11
C GLN A 103 -1.74 22.45 38.31
N PRO A 104 -1.49 22.96 39.54
CA PRO A 104 -1.42 24.39 39.76
C PRO A 104 -0.38 24.94 38.80
N LEU A 105 -0.77 25.94 38.01
CA LEU A 105 0.13 26.79 37.26
C LEU A 105 1.04 27.46 38.29
N ASN A 106 2.12 26.77 38.65
CA ASN A 106 3.12 27.22 39.59
C ASN A 106 3.96 28.27 38.85
N GLN A 107 3.34 29.44 38.64
CA GLN A 107 3.86 30.58 37.89
C GLN A 107 5.13 31.17 38.53
N ASP A 108 5.47 30.77 39.75
CA ASP A 108 6.64 31.27 40.48
C ASP A 108 7.92 30.44 40.32
N SER A 109 7.92 29.37 39.52
CA SER A 109 9.14 28.56 39.25
C SER A 109 9.94 29.05 38.04
N HIS A 110 10.06 30.37 37.87
CA HIS A 110 10.81 31.00 36.78
C HIS A 110 12.34 30.88 36.88
N LYS A 111 12.90 30.00 37.74
CA LYS A 111 14.35 29.89 37.96
C LYS A 111 15.00 28.53 37.77
N ASP A 112 14.27 27.41 37.72
CA ASP A 112 14.94 26.11 37.63
C ASP A 112 14.78 25.49 36.24
N GLY A 113 15.75 25.82 35.38
CA GLY A 113 15.88 25.40 33.97
C GLY A 113 16.06 23.90 33.70
N TRP A 114 15.55 23.03 34.56
CA TRP A 114 15.69 21.57 34.48
C TRP A 114 14.59 20.87 33.66
N TRP A 115 13.41 21.48 33.52
CA TRP A 115 12.30 20.90 32.72
C TRP A 115 12.33 21.31 31.24
N ARG A 116 13.31 22.12 30.81
CA ARG A 116 13.58 22.29 29.38
C ARG A 116 14.33 21.06 28.91
N GLY A 117 13.59 19.98 28.65
CA GLY A 117 14.11 18.83 27.91
C GLY A 117 14.86 19.33 26.66
N PRO A 118 15.94 18.64 26.25
CA PRO A 118 16.88 19.17 25.26
C PRO A 118 16.16 19.64 24.01
N ALA A 119 16.17 20.95 23.77
CA ALA A 119 15.58 21.53 22.58
C ALA A 119 16.32 20.98 21.36
N ILE A 120 15.58 20.38 20.43
CA ILE A 120 16.16 19.92 19.17
C ILE A 120 16.18 21.11 18.24
N LYS A 121 17.38 21.61 17.95
CA LYS A 121 17.57 22.65 16.95
C LYS A 121 17.34 22.09 15.55
N GLY A 122 16.55 22.79 14.75
CA GLY A 122 16.36 22.46 13.35
C GLY A 122 17.68 22.55 12.58
N ARG A 123 17.94 21.60 11.68
CA ARG A 123 19.11 21.66 10.79
C ARG A 123 18.65 21.99 9.38
N VAL A 124 18.95 23.20 8.93
CA VAL A 124 18.42 23.76 7.66
C VAL A 124 19.30 23.39 6.44
N ARG A 125 20.43 22.69 6.61
CA ARG A 125 21.38 22.46 5.50
C ARG A 125 22.06 21.10 5.57
N LYS A 126 21.32 20.04 5.23
CA LYS A 126 21.93 18.74 4.96
C LYS A 126 22.37 18.66 3.49
N ALA A 127 23.38 17.86 3.18
CA ALA A 127 23.82 17.61 1.81
C ALA A 127 23.35 16.21 1.36
N GLY A 128 23.20 16.02 0.05
CA GLY A 128 22.84 14.73 -0.55
C GLY A 128 21.44 14.24 -0.20
N ASP A 129 21.28 12.92 -0.08
CA ASP A 129 19.99 12.23 0.12
C ASP A 129 19.17 12.79 1.29
N LEU A 130 19.82 13.15 2.41
CA LEU A 130 19.13 13.68 3.59
C LEU A 130 18.44 15.03 3.31
N CYS A 131 19.02 15.86 2.44
CA CYS A 131 18.41 17.12 2.01
C CYS A 131 17.15 16.85 1.20
N MET A 132 17.25 15.95 0.22
CA MET A 132 16.11 15.58 -0.63
C MET A 132 14.97 14.98 0.20
N ILE A 133 15.28 14.12 1.16
CA ILE A 133 14.29 13.55 2.09
C ILE A 133 13.65 14.68 2.90
N GLN A 134 14.45 15.56 3.50
CA GLN A 134 13.94 16.65 4.33
C GLN A 134 13.01 17.59 3.55
N GLU A 135 13.38 17.99 2.33
CA GLU A 135 12.50 18.81 1.47
C GLU A 135 11.22 18.07 1.11
N LYS A 136 11.30 16.76 0.81
CA LYS A 136 10.10 15.97 0.52
C LYS A 136 9.16 15.89 1.73
N LEU A 137 9.71 15.71 2.93
CA LEU A 137 8.95 15.72 4.17
C LEU A 137 8.30 17.08 4.40
N LYS A 138 9.03 18.18 4.20
CA LYS A 138 8.53 19.54 4.36
C LYS A 138 7.39 19.89 3.40
N CYS A 139 7.41 19.37 2.17
CA CYS A 139 6.30 19.54 1.23
C CYS A 139 5.02 18.84 1.69
N LEU A 140 5.15 17.72 2.41
CA LEU A 140 4.01 16.85 2.75
C LEU A 140 3.47 17.10 4.15
N PHE A 141 4.33 17.41 5.11
CA PHE A 141 3.99 17.55 6.52
C PHE A 141 4.12 19.00 6.98
N ILE A 142 3.35 19.39 7.99
CA ILE A 142 3.43 20.75 8.55
C ILE A 142 4.68 20.86 9.43
N CYS A 143 4.93 19.83 10.24
CA CYS A 143 6.08 19.73 11.13
C CYS A 143 6.72 18.34 11.06
N VAL A 144 7.91 18.19 11.64
CA VAL A 144 8.65 16.91 11.64
C VAL A 144 7.97 15.84 12.49
N GLN A 145 7.19 16.23 13.49
CA GLN A 145 6.42 15.31 14.34
C GLN A 145 5.30 14.62 13.58
N ASP A 146 4.63 15.35 12.70
CA ASP A 146 3.62 14.77 11.82
C ASP A 146 4.24 13.69 10.92
N ALA A 147 5.43 13.97 10.37
CA ALA A 147 6.18 12.99 9.59
C ALA A 147 6.49 11.76 10.45
N PHE A 148 7.07 11.92 11.64
CA PHE A 148 7.39 10.81 12.54
C PHE A 148 6.16 9.91 12.81
N VAL A 149 5.03 10.51 13.21
CA VAL A 149 3.78 9.80 13.52
C VAL A 149 3.20 9.08 12.28
N TRP A 150 3.49 9.59 11.08
CA TRP A 150 3.09 8.95 9.84
C TRP A 150 3.96 7.74 9.49
N PHE A 151 5.26 7.76 9.80
CA PHE A 151 6.15 6.60 9.62
C PHE A 151 5.91 5.51 10.67
N ASP A 152 5.69 5.89 11.92
CA ASP A 152 5.39 5.01 13.06
C ASP A 152 4.00 4.39 12.91
N ASN A 153 3.91 3.25 12.22
CA ASN A 153 2.62 2.67 11.86
C ASN A 153 1.96 2.01 13.07
N ASP A 154 2.73 1.31 13.89
CA ASP A 154 2.24 0.59 15.07
C ASP A 154 2.05 1.51 16.30
N GLY A 155 2.66 2.70 16.31
CA GLY A 155 2.51 3.71 17.35
C GLY A 155 3.46 3.51 18.55
N ASN A 156 4.48 2.68 18.41
CA ASN A 156 5.40 2.28 19.48
C ASN A 156 6.54 3.30 19.75
N GLU A 157 6.56 4.44 19.05
CA GLU A 157 7.59 5.48 19.14
C GLU A 157 8.98 5.07 18.64
N ARG A 158 9.04 4.04 17.79
CA ARG A 158 10.25 3.47 17.22
C ARG A 158 10.01 3.08 15.78
N ILE A 159 10.68 3.76 14.85
CA ILE A 159 10.55 3.45 13.42
C ILE A 159 11.56 2.37 13.08
N THR A 160 11.07 1.18 12.75
CA THR A 160 11.92 0.10 12.26
C THR A 160 12.48 0.41 10.87
N ASN A 161 13.60 -0.21 10.49
CA ASN A 161 14.13 -0.08 9.11
C ASN A 161 13.09 -0.40 8.03
N VAL A 162 12.21 -1.37 8.28
CA VAL A 162 11.13 -1.77 7.36
C VAL A 162 10.08 -0.66 7.23
N GLU A 163 9.69 -0.01 8.32
CA GLU A 163 8.75 1.11 8.30
C GLU A 163 9.36 2.34 7.62
N LEU A 164 10.64 2.63 7.89
CA LEU A 164 11.36 3.73 7.27
C LEU A 164 11.45 3.53 5.75
N GLU A 165 11.85 2.34 5.31
CA GLU A 165 11.93 1.98 3.89
C GLU A 165 10.56 2.08 3.20
N ARG A 166 9.52 1.48 3.78
CA ARG A 166 8.15 1.56 3.24
C ARG A 166 7.66 3.00 3.18
N GLY A 167 7.96 3.80 4.19
CA GLY A 167 7.61 5.20 4.20
C GLY A 167 8.33 5.97 3.09
N PHE A 168 9.63 5.79 2.88
CA PHE A 168 10.36 6.44 1.79
C PHE A 168 9.90 5.97 0.39
N GLN A 169 9.55 4.70 0.25
CA GLN A 169 8.93 4.19 -0.98
C GLN A 169 7.59 4.88 -1.26
N LYS A 170 6.72 5.04 -0.26
CA LYS A 170 5.46 5.79 -0.39
C LYS A 170 5.69 7.26 -0.75
N LEU A 171 6.79 7.85 -0.29
CA LEU A 171 7.21 9.21 -0.66
C LEU A 171 7.80 9.31 -2.08
N GLY A 172 7.95 8.20 -2.81
CA GLY A 172 8.56 8.16 -4.14
C GLY A 172 10.09 8.29 -4.13
N LEU A 173 10.73 8.07 -2.98
CA LEU A 173 12.18 8.21 -2.79
C LEU A 173 12.92 6.89 -3.09
N HIS A 174 12.58 6.24 -4.20
CA HIS A 174 13.12 4.92 -4.58
C HIS A 174 14.63 4.91 -4.87
N ARG A 175 15.21 6.08 -5.15
CA ARG A 175 16.63 6.23 -5.54
C ARG A 175 17.56 6.46 -4.35
N CYS A 176 17.02 6.68 -3.16
CA CYS A 176 17.81 6.92 -1.96
C CYS A 176 18.51 5.64 -1.49
N ASN A 177 19.78 5.73 -1.09
CA ASN A 177 20.49 4.57 -0.57
C ASN A 177 20.04 4.28 0.88
N MET A 178 19.01 3.42 1.02
CA MET A 178 18.41 3.06 2.31
C MET A 178 19.43 2.58 3.32
N LYS A 179 20.39 1.75 2.90
CA LYS A 179 21.44 1.25 3.79
C LYS A 179 22.27 2.38 4.39
N LYS A 180 22.68 3.34 3.54
CA LYS A 180 23.43 4.52 3.99
C LYS A 180 22.59 5.39 4.94
N ILE A 181 21.31 5.59 4.63
CA ILE A 181 20.44 6.42 5.47
C ILE A 181 20.17 5.73 6.82
N CYS A 182 19.83 4.44 6.83
CA CYS A 182 19.64 3.69 8.07
C CYS A 182 20.89 3.78 8.95
N CYS A 183 22.09 3.55 8.42
CA CYS A 183 23.33 3.70 9.19
C CYS A 183 23.61 5.13 9.71
N LEU A 184 23.07 6.16 9.05
CA LEU A 184 23.22 7.55 9.47
C LEU A 184 22.21 7.96 10.55
N VAL A 185 21.04 7.31 10.57
CA VAL A 185 19.91 7.71 11.43
C VAL A 185 19.78 6.79 12.64
N ALA A 186 20.03 5.49 12.51
CA ALA A 186 19.94 4.50 13.58
C ALA A 186 21.17 3.58 13.59
N ALA A 187 21.93 3.61 14.68
CA ALA A 187 23.06 2.72 14.87
C ALA A 187 22.63 1.28 15.23
N ASP A 188 21.48 1.13 15.91
CA ASP A 188 20.93 -0.15 16.40
C ASP A 188 19.87 -0.77 15.46
N GLY A 189 19.60 -0.12 14.32
CA GLY A 189 18.62 -0.56 13.34
C GLY A 189 17.17 -0.14 13.64
N VAL A 190 16.95 0.69 14.66
CA VAL A 190 15.65 1.27 15.00
C VAL A 190 15.83 2.77 15.19
N VAL A 191 15.03 3.58 14.50
CA VAL A 191 15.08 5.03 14.64
C VAL A 191 14.14 5.46 15.76
N ASP A 192 14.69 5.94 16.87
CA ASP A 192 13.86 6.53 17.93
C ASP A 192 13.36 7.94 17.58
N VAL A 193 12.43 8.46 18.38
CA VAL A 193 11.88 9.80 18.23
C VAL A 193 12.98 10.86 18.14
N LEU A 194 13.95 10.84 19.06
CA LEU A 194 14.98 11.87 19.15
C LEU A 194 15.94 11.82 17.96
N GLU A 195 16.32 10.63 17.52
CA GLU A 195 17.13 10.39 16.33
C GLU A 195 16.43 10.89 15.07
N PHE A 196 15.14 10.59 14.91
CA PHE A 196 14.35 11.08 13.78
C PHE A 196 14.29 12.61 13.76
N MET A 197 13.97 13.24 14.90
CA MET A 197 13.85 14.70 14.98
C MET A 197 15.20 15.39 14.79
N ARG A 198 16.28 14.91 15.43
CA ARG A 198 17.65 15.44 15.22
C ARG A 198 18.07 15.33 13.77
N THR A 199 17.58 14.31 13.06
CA THR A 199 17.92 14.08 11.67
C THR A 199 17.08 14.94 10.73
N PHE A 200 15.77 14.97 10.88
CA PHE A 200 14.89 15.50 9.84
C PHE A 200 14.26 16.85 10.20
N SER A 201 14.45 17.40 11.40
CA SER A 201 13.78 18.64 11.78
C SER A 201 14.27 19.86 10.97
N TRP A 202 13.31 20.58 10.38
CA TRP A 202 13.51 21.85 9.66
C TRP A 202 13.11 23.09 10.49
N HIS A 203 12.68 22.89 11.74
CA HIS A 203 12.44 23.96 12.71
C HIS A 203 12.90 23.53 14.10
N ASP A 204 12.97 24.47 15.04
CA ASP A 204 13.26 24.12 16.42
C ASP A 204 12.05 23.40 17.03
N VAL A 205 12.32 22.34 17.79
CA VAL A 205 11.32 21.57 18.51
C VAL A 205 11.54 21.77 20.00
N GLN A 206 10.59 22.46 20.63
CA GLN A 206 10.49 22.59 22.08
C GLN A 206 9.65 21.44 22.61
N ASN A 207 10.10 20.79 23.68
CA ASN A 207 9.40 19.68 24.34
C ASN A 207 8.92 18.59 23.35
N VAL A 208 9.86 17.75 22.93
CA VAL A 208 9.65 16.72 21.90
C VAL A 208 8.49 15.78 22.27
N GLU A 209 8.42 15.34 23.52
CA GLU A 209 7.40 14.41 24.00
C GLU A 209 5.98 14.99 23.84
N LYS A 210 5.77 16.23 24.28
CA LYS A 210 4.48 16.92 24.13
C LYS A 210 4.11 17.06 22.66
N ALA A 211 5.07 17.47 21.81
CA ALA A 211 4.83 17.68 20.39
C ALA A 211 4.46 16.37 19.66
N VAL A 212 5.13 15.26 19.98
CA VAL A 212 4.80 13.94 19.42
C VAL A 212 3.43 13.45 19.92
N TYR A 213 3.12 13.65 21.19
CA TYR A 213 1.81 13.31 21.74
C TYR A 213 0.67 14.06 21.03
N GLU A 214 0.81 15.36 20.83
CA GLU A 214 -0.16 16.18 20.08
C GLU A 214 -0.31 15.70 18.63
N ALA A 215 0.79 15.37 17.96
CA ALA A 215 0.75 14.79 16.61
C ALA A 215 0.05 13.42 16.58
N LYS A 216 0.29 12.55 17.58
CA LYS A 216 -0.39 11.25 17.70
C LYS A 216 -1.90 11.39 17.80
N LEU A 217 -2.41 12.37 18.55
CA LEU A 217 -3.85 12.67 18.62
C LEU A 217 -4.44 13.03 17.24
N GLN A 218 -3.60 13.57 16.35
CA GLN A 218 -3.97 13.99 15.00
C GLN A 218 -3.59 12.99 13.90
N LYS A 219 -3.11 11.77 14.24
CA LYS A 219 -2.58 10.78 13.27
C LYS A 219 -3.49 10.56 12.05
N LYS A 220 -4.80 10.43 12.25
CA LYS A 220 -5.77 10.25 11.15
C LYS A 220 -5.78 11.43 10.18
N LEU A 221 -5.76 12.64 10.71
CA LEU A 221 -5.76 13.87 9.91
C LEU A 221 -4.43 14.06 9.18
N ILE A 222 -3.31 13.74 9.84
CA ILE A 222 -1.97 13.76 9.25
C ILE A 222 -1.91 12.81 8.04
N ILE A 223 -2.38 11.56 8.20
CA ILE A 223 -2.42 10.58 7.11
C ILE A 223 -3.26 11.09 5.95
N SER A 224 -4.47 11.60 6.20
CA SER A 224 -5.34 12.13 5.15
C SER A 224 -4.65 13.24 4.36
N ARG A 225 -4.11 14.25 5.06
CA ARG A 225 -3.43 15.40 4.42
C ARG A 225 -2.19 14.99 3.63
N ALA A 226 -1.41 14.05 4.14
CA ALA A 226 -0.23 13.54 3.45
C ALA A 226 -0.63 12.84 2.14
N MET A 227 -1.68 12.02 2.16
CA MET A 227 -2.21 11.35 0.97
C MET A 227 -2.72 12.36 -0.07
N ASP A 228 -3.49 13.36 0.36
CA ASP A 228 -4.01 14.41 -0.53
C ASP A 228 -2.87 15.19 -1.20
N ARG A 229 -1.85 15.60 -0.41
CA ARG A 229 -0.68 16.31 -0.94
C ARG A 229 0.16 15.44 -1.88
N MET A 230 0.31 14.15 -1.58
CA MET A 230 1.00 13.22 -2.49
C MET A 230 0.26 13.09 -3.83
N ALA A 231 -1.08 13.03 -3.81
CA ALA A 231 -1.87 12.98 -5.03
C ALA A 231 -1.69 14.24 -5.90
N VAL A 232 -1.66 15.42 -5.28
CA VAL A 232 -1.39 16.70 -5.97
C VAL A 232 0.01 16.72 -6.58
N LEU A 233 1.03 16.25 -5.85
CA LEU A 233 2.41 16.17 -6.37
C LEU A 233 2.54 15.19 -7.54
N GLN A 234 1.77 14.10 -7.54
CA GLN A 234 1.75 13.15 -8.66
C GLN A 234 1.03 13.71 -9.88
N GLN A 235 -0.02 14.51 -9.70
CA GLN A 235 -0.72 15.18 -10.80
C GLN A 235 0.15 16.26 -11.45
N SER A 236 0.75 17.15 -10.67
CA SER A 236 1.67 18.18 -11.17
C SER A 236 2.86 17.60 -11.94
N SER A 237 3.47 16.52 -11.44
CA SER A 237 4.56 15.85 -12.16
C SER A 237 4.13 15.28 -13.52
N LYS A 238 2.86 14.88 -13.69
CA LYS A 238 2.34 14.40 -14.98
C LYS A 238 2.09 15.55 -15.94
N GLU A 239 1.54 16.66 -15.44
CA GLU A 239 1.31 17.87 -16.24
C GLU A 239 2.63 18.49 -16.72
N ASP A 240 3.64 18.56 -15.85
CA ASP A 240 4.96 19.08 -16.22
C ASP A 240 5.66 18.17 -17.23
N ALA A 241 5.54 16.85 -17.08
CA ALA A 241 6.04 15.90 -18.07
C ALA A 241 5.33 16.04 -19.42
N HIS A 242 4.02 16.26 -19.42
CA HIS A 242 3.24 16.49 -20.64
C HIS A 242 3.64 17.79 -21.34
N LYS A 243 3.78 18.89 -20.59
CA LYS A 243 4.24 20.18 -21.14
C LYS A 243 5.62 20.05 -21.78
N LEU A 244 6.55 19.34 -21.14
CA LEU A 244 7.88 19.08 -21.71
C LEU A 244 7.82 18.25 -23.00
N GLN A 245 6.92 17.26 -23.08
CA GLN A 245 6.73 16.47 -24.28
C GLN A 245 6.10 17.28 -25.42
N GLU A 246 5.15 18.17 -25.12
CA GLU A 246 4.58 19.10 -26.10
C GLU A 246 5.61 20.11 -26.62
N THR A 247 6.44 20.69 -25.75
CA THR A 247 7.51 21.61 -26.18
C THR A 247 8.56 20.90 -27.03
N PHE A 248 8.95 19.68 -26.66
CA PHE A 248 9.95 18.90 -27.40
C PHE A 248 9.45 18.51 -28.79
N SER A 249 8.19 18.05 -28.90
CA SER A 249 7.56 17.76 -30.20
C SER A 249 7.51 19.01 -31.09
N ARG A 250 7.19 20.18 -30.53
CA ARG A 250 7.09 21.42 -31.31
C ARG A 250 8.45 21.90 -31.84
N GLU A 251 9.51 21.80 -31.04
CA GLU A 251 10.87 22.20 -31.46
C GLU A 251 11.48 21.22 -32.46
N ASP A 252 11.28 19.91 -32.28
CA ASP A 252 11.77 18.89 -33.22
C ASP A 252 11.06 18.97 -34.58
N HIS A 253 9.74 19.25 -34.59
CA HIS A 253 9.03 19.51 -35.83
C HIS A 253 9.57 20.76 -36.54
N VAL A 254 9.84 21.85 -35.82
CA VAL A 254 10.39 23.08 -36.41
C VAL A 254 11.80 22.84 -36.96
N LYS A 255 12.64 22.09 -36.25
CA LYS A 255 14.01 21.76 -36.69
C LYS A 255 14.03 20.84 -37.90
N MET A 256 13.16 19.83 -37.96
CA MET A 256 13.05 18.97 -39.15
C MET A 256 12.57 19.73 -40.40
N PHE A 257 11.68 20.72 -40.23
CA PHE A 257 11.23 21.56 -41.34
C PHE A 257 12.30 22.58 -41.77
N SER A 258 13.09 23.15 -40.85
CA SER A 258 14.17 24.08 -41.22
C SER A 258 15.30 23.38 -41.97
N ASP A 259 15.68 22.18 -41.53
CA ASP A 259 16.76 21.41 -42.16
C ASP A 259 16.33 20.92 -43.56
N SER A 260 15.03 20.61 -43.75
CA SER A 260 14.48 20.25 -45.07
C SER A 260 14.42 21.44 -46.05
N ILE A 261 14.23 22.68 -45.57
CA ILE A 261 14.17 23.88 -46.42
C ILE A 261 15.58 24.30 -46.90
N HIS A 262 16.64 24.00 -46.14
CA HIS A 262 18.01 24.30 -46.58
C HIS A 262 18.52 23.36 -47.66
N VAL A 263 18.07 22.10 -47.70
CA VAL A 263 18.45 21.15 -48.76
C VAL A 263 17.88 21.58 -50.14
N TYR A 264 16.68 22.17 -50.19
CA TYR A 264 16.08 22.61 -51.47
C TYR A 264 16.62 23.94 -52.03
N LYS A 265 17.35 24.73 -51.23
CA LYS A 265 17.93 26.00 -51.71
C LYS A 265 19.28 25.85 -52.40
N GLU A 266 20.01 24.76 -52.15
CA GLU A 266 21.31 24.51 -52.80
C GLU A 266 21.18 23.82 -54.18
N GLU A 267 20.06 23.14 -54.49
CA GLU A 267 19.89 22.46 -55.78
C GLU A 267 19.34 23.34 -56.92
N PHE A 268 18.89 24.57 -56.67
CA PHE A 268 18.30 25.46 -57.70
C PHE A 268 19.21 26.61 -58.16
N HIS A 269 20.49 26.64 -57.75
CA HIS A 269 21.49 27.62 -58.20
C HIS A 269 22.76 26.95 -58.73
N ALA A 270 22.60 26.00 -59.66
CA ALA A 270 23.68 25.61 -60.57
C ALA A 270 23.40 26.20 -61.98
N PRO A 271 24.37 26.89 -62.60
CA PRO A 271 24.23 27.57 -63.90
C PRO A 271 24.07 26.62 -65.09
#